data_AF-A0A453N5E1-F1
#
_entry.id   AF-A0A453N5E1-F1
#
_cell.length_a   1.000
_cell.length_b   1.000
_cell.length_c   1.000
_cell.angle_alpha   90.00
_cell.angle_beta   90.00
_cell.angle_gamma   90.00
#
_symmetry.space_group_name_H-M   'P 1'
#
loop_
_entity.id
_entity.type
_entity.pdbx_description
1 polymer ?
#
loop_
_entity_poly.entity_id
_entity_poly.type
_entity_poly.pdbx_seq_one_letter_code
_entity_poly.pdbx_strand_id
1 'polypeptide(L)'
;MAAMWSLIISLLLLLLPIAPSSSIKFPLEGNVYPVSHFYATLNIGEPAKPYFLDVDTGSNLTWLECDHPVHGCKGCHLRPPHPYYKPAADKLKVQCGGPLCAAMRWPAMCCNAQRHTWDP
;
A
#
# COMPACT_ATOMS: atom_id res chain seq x y z
N MET A 1 2.07 52.78 13.38
CA MET A 1 1.59 51.61 14.16
C MET A 1 1.71 50.28 13.41
N ALA A 2 1.45 50.19 12.10
CA ALA A 2 1.53 48.94 11.34
C ALA A 2 2.90 48.21 11.37
N ALA A 3 4.02 48.93 11.33
CA ALA A 3 5.36 48.33 11.31
C ALA A 3 5.72 47.53 12.59
N MET A 4 5.15 47.91 13.73
CA MET A 4 5.40 47.24 15.01
C MET A 4 4.71 45.87 15.10
N TRP A 5 3.57 45.71 14.42
CA TRP A 5 2.85 44.44 14.34
C TRP A 5 3.54 43.45 13.39
N SER A 6 4.17 43.94 12.31
CA SER A 6 4.91 43.11 11.36
C SER A 6 6.10 42.38 12.00
N LEU A 7 6.82 43.05 12.91
CA LEU A 7 7.94 42.43 13.64
C LEU A 7 7.46 41.38 14.63
N ILE A 8 6.33 41.61 15.30
CA ILE A 8 5.72 40.65 16.22
C ILE A 8 5.21 39.43 15.45
N ILE A 9 4.53 39.61 14.32
CA ILE A 9 4.05 38.49 13.49
C ILE A 9 5.23 37.67 12.92
N SER A 10 6.29 38.34 12.45
CA SER A 10 7.49 37.65 11.96
C SER A 10 8.19 36.85 13.07
N LEU A 11 8.33 37.44 14.27
CA LEU A 11 8.90 36.75 15.42
C LEU A 11 8.00 35.57 15.87
N LEU A 12 6.68 35.73 15.84
CA LEU A 12 5.72 34.69 16.17
C LEU A 12 5.74 33.54 15.15
N LEU A 13 5.92 33.84 13.85
CA LEU A 13 6.11 32.87 12.78
C LEU A 13 7.44 32.10 12.88
N LEU A 14 8.51 32.74 13.37
CA LEU A 14 9.78 32.07 13.67
C LEU A 14 9.70 31.17 14.92
N LEU A 15 8.81 31.49 15.86
CA LEU A 15 8.59 30.74 17.10
C LEU A 15 7.56 29.61 16.93
N LEU A 16 6.88 29.53 15.79
CA LEU A 16 6.02 28.39 15.46
C LEU A 16 6.92 27.14 15.32
N PRO A 17 6.70 26.10 16.13
CA PRO A 17 7.46 24.87 16.02
C PRO A 17 7.19 24.27 14.64
N ILE A 18 8.19 24.31 13.76
CA ILE A 18 8.19 23.51 12.53
C ILE A 18 8.07 22.07 13.01
N ALA A 19 6.90 21.46 12.83
CA ALA A 19 6.71 20.07 13.18
C ALA A 19 7.84 19.26 12.50
N PRO A 20 8.58 18.42 13.25
CA PRO A 20 9.62 17.61 12.65
C PRO A 20 9.00 16.78 11.52
N SER A 21 9.53 16.93 10.30
CA SER A 21 9.12 16.07 9.20
C SER A 21 9.70 14.68 9.44
N SER A 22 8.84 13.67 9.49
CA SER A 22 9.27 12.28 9.50
C SER A 22 9.36 11.79 8.05
N SER A 23 10.35 10.93 7.79
CA SER A 23 10.47 10.24 6.51
C SER A 23 10.75 8.77 6.74
N ILE A 24 10.21 7.93 5.87
CA ILE A 24 10.57 6.53 5.75
C ILE A 24 11.37 6.35 4.46
N LYS A 25 12.41 5.52 4.50
CA LYS A 25 13.27 5.26 3.35
C LYS A 25 13.14 3.79 2.97
N PHE A 26 12.79 3.54 1.71
CA PHE A 26 12.82 2.22 1.12
C PHE A 26 13.96 2.19 0.11
N PRO A 27 15.02 1.40 0.33
CA PRO A 27 16.07 1.23 -0.66
C PRO A 27 15.49 0.55 -1.91
N LEU A 28 15.86 1.05 -3.09
CA LEU A 28 15.51 0.42 -4.35
C LEU A 28 16.63 -0.49 -4.80
N GLU A 29 16.24 -1.64 -5.31
CA GLU A 29 17.10 -2.63 -5.96
C GLU A 29 16.72 -2.74 -7.44
N GLY A 30 17.59 -3.34 -8.26
CA GLY A 30 17.39 -3.49 -9.69
C GLY A 30 18.20 -2.52 -10.55
N ASN A 31 17.96 -2.53 -11.86
CA ASN A 31 18.63 -1.69 -12.84
C ASN A 31 17.84 -1.63 -14.15
N VAL A 32 18.17 -0.67 -15.01
CA VAL A 32 17.57 -0.55 -16.36
C VAL A 32 18.01 -1.71 -17.27
N TYR A 33 19.24 -2.19 -17.12
CA TYR A 33 19.78 -3.33 -17.85
C TYR A 33 20.78 -4.09 -16.98
N PRO A 34 20.76 -5.44 -16.95
CA PRO A 34 19.90 -6.35 -17.74
C PRO A 34 18.54 -6.69 -17.09
N VAL A 35 18.22 -6.16 -15.91
CA VAL A 35 17.05 -6.56 -15.10
C VAL A 35 15.77 -5.81 -15.52
N SER A 36 15.93 -4.59 -16.05
CA SER A 36 14.87 -3.75 -16.62
C SER A 36 13.70 -3.37 -15.71
N HIS A 37 13.89 -3.44 -14.39
CA HIS A 37 12.94 -2.89 -13.42
C HIS A 37 13.65 -2.55 -12.11
N PHE A 38 12.95 -1.77 -11.28
CA PHE A 38 13.34 -1.46 -9.91
C PHE A 38 12.23 -1.90 -8.96
N TYR A 39 12.62 -2.46 -7.82
CA TYR A 39 11.69 -2.90 -6.78
C TYR A 39 12.15 -2.41 -5.40
N ALA A 40 11.21 -2.36 -4.48
CA ALA A 40 11.47 -2.14 -3.05
C ALA A 40 11.12 -3.41 -2.28
N THR A 41 11.92 -3.73 -1.26
CA THR A 41 11.62 -4.82 -0.33
C THR A 41 10.76 -4.30 0.83
N LEU A 42 9.53 -4.79 0.97
CA LEU A 42 8.65 -4.50 2.10
C LEU A 42 8.43 -5.73 2.96
N ASN A 43 8.47 -5.55 4.29
CA ASN A 43 8.17 -6.61 5.24
C ASN A 43 6.67 -6.59 5.58
N ILE A 44 5.94 -7.60 5.12
CA ILE A 44 4.47 -7.68 5.20
C ILE A 44 4.04 -8.92 5.99
N GLY A 45 3.00 -8.78 6.79
CA GLY A 45 2.40 -9.86 7.58
C GLY A 45 2.86 -9.92 9.03
N GLU A 46 2.36 -10.92 9.75
CA GLU A 46 2.74 -11.23 11.13
C GLU A 46 2.95 -12.76 11.24
N PRO A 47 4.19 -13.25 11.41
CA PRO A 47 5.43 -12.48 11.44
C PRO A 47 5.73 -11.82 10.10
N ALA A 48 6.44 -10.68 10.15
CA ALA A 48 6.78 -9.91 8.97
C ALA A 48 7.74 -10.68 8.05
N LYS A 49 7.43 -10.74 6.74
CA LYS A 49 8.22 -11.43 5.72
C LYS A 49 8.54 -10.49 4.55
N PRO A 50 9.72 -10.62 3.91
CA PRO A 50 10.10 -9.74 2.81
C PRO A 50 9.36 -10.08 1.51
N TYR A 51 8.91 -9.05 0.80
CA TYR A 51 8.29 -9.10 -0.52
C TYR A 51 8.89 -8.04 -1.44
N PHE A 52 9.10 -8.37 -2.71
CA PHE A 52 9.63 -7.46 -3.71
C PHE A 52 8.47 -6.83 -4.46
N LEU A 53 8.33 -5.51 -4.34
CA LEU A 53 7.22 -4.78 -4.90
C LEU A 53 7.70 -3.76 -5.91
N ASP A 54 7.03 -3.73 -7.05
CA ASP A 54 7.28 -2.77 -8.10
C ASP A 54 6.94 -1.35 -7.64
N VAL A 55 7.74 -0.38 -8.09
CA VAL A 55 7.49 1.03 -7.85
C VAL A 55 6.57 1.57 -8.95
N ASP A 56 5.27 1.43 -8.76
CA ASP A 56 4.26 1.90 -9.69
C ASP A 56 3.66 3.25 -9.24
N THR A 57 4.12 4.34 -9.85
CA THR A 57 3.58 5.69 -9.61
C THR A 57 2.27 5.97 -10.37
N GLY A 58 1.84 5.04 -11.23
CA GLY A 58 0.64 5.16 -12.05
C GLY A 58 -0.61 4.53 -11.44
N SER A 59 -0.53 3.96 -10.23
CA SER A 59 -1.66 3.32 -9.55
C SER A 59 -1.83 3.76 -8.10
N ASN A 60 -2.99 3.42 -7.52
CA ASN A 60 -3.40 3.84 -6.18
C ASN A 60 -3.39 2.70 -5.15
N LEU A 61 -3.03 1.48 -5.56
CA LEU A 61 -3.08 0.29 -4.72
C LEU A 61 -1.79 -0.51 -4.86
N THR A 62 -1.22 -0.86 -3.72
CA THR A 62 -0.15 -1.86 -3.62
C THR A 62 -0.78 -3.23 -3.41
N TRP A 63 -0.30 -4.24 -4.13
CA TRP A 63 -0.81 -5.61 -4.04
C TRP A 63 0.34 -6.61 -4.21
N LEU A 64 0.10 -7.84 -3.78
CA LEU A 64 0.99 -8.99 -3.97
C LEU A 64 0.15 -10.25 -4.21
N GLU A 65 0.77 -11.31 -4.66
CA GLU A 65 0.12 -12.59 -4.90
C GLU A 65 -0.23 -13.29 -3.58
N CYS A 66 -1.47 -13.74 -3.45
CA CYS A 66 -2.05 -14.29 -2.24
C CYS A 66 -2.42 -15.77 -2.42
N ASP A 67 -1.97 -16.62 -1.50
CA ASP A 67 -2.36 -18.03 -1.42
C ASP A 67 -3.52 -18.17 -0.44
N HIS A 68 -4.75 -18.15 -0.96
CA HIS A 68 -5.95 -18.29 -0.15
C HIS A 68 -6.07 -19.74 0.36
N PRO A 69 -6.34 -19.98 1.66
CA PRO A 69 -6.32 -21.33 2.24
C PRO A 69 -7.30 -22.32 1.59
N VAL A 70 -8.39 -21.83 1.01
CA VAL A 70 -9.42 -22.65 0.33
C VAL A 70 -9.31 -22.62 -1.19
N HIS A 71 -8.83 -21.52 -1.76
CA HIS A 71 -8.90 -21.29 -3.22
C HIS A 71 -7.53 -21.32 -3.89
N GLY A 72 -6.46 -21.45 -3.10
CA GLY A 72 -5.09 -21.32 -3.56
C GLY A 72 -4.81 -19.94 -4.14
N CYS A 73 -3.80 -19.90 -5.00
CA CYS A 73 -3.42 -18.74 -5.80
C CYS A 73 -3.87 -18.97 -7.26
N LYS A 74 -4.95 -18.31 -7.70
CA LYS A 74 -5.44 -18.42 -9.07
C LYS A 74 -4.80 -17.36 -9.96
N GLY A 75 -4.17 -17.78 -11.07
CA GLY A 75 -3.53 -16.87 -12.03
C GLY A 75 -2.20 -16.27 -11.56
N CYS A 76 -1.60 -16.84 -10.52
CA CYS A 76 -0.33 -16.36 -9.96
C CYS A 76 0.87 -16.85 -10.75
N HIS A 77 2.00 -16.16 -10.63
CA HIS A 77 3.26 -16.58 -11.23
C HIS A 77 3.69 -17.94 -10.71
N LEU A 78 3.96 -18.87 -11.61
CA LEU A 78 4.35 -20.25 -11.25
C LEU A 78 5.68 -20.35 -10.49
N ARG A 79 6.54 -19.32 -10.61
CA ARG A 79 7.87 -19.25 -9.99
C ARG A 79 8.11 -17.83 -9.48
N PRO A 80 7.44 -17.41 -8.40
CA PRO A 80 7.62 -16.08 -7.84
C PRO A 80 8.97 -16.01 -7.09
N PRO A 81 9.60 -14.82 -7.02
CA PRO A 81 10.86 -14.63 -6.30
C PRO A 81 10.72 -14.71 -4.78
N HIS A 82 9.48 -14.63 -4.27
CA HIS A 82 9.13 -14.77 -2.86
C HIS A 82 7.89 -15.68 -2.70
N PRO A 83 7.69 -16.33 -1.54
CA PRO A 83 6.48 -17.11 -1.30
C PRO A 83 5.22 -16.26 -1.43
N TYR A 84 4.10 -16.86 -1.84
CA TYR A 84 2.82 -16.16 -1.79
C TYR A 84 2.48 -15.70 -0.38
N TYR A 85 1.79 -14.57 -0.27
CA TYR A 85 1.28 -14.11 1.01
C TYR A 85 0.16 -15.02 1.50
N LYS A 86 0.24 -15.39 2.78
CA LYS A 86 -0.78 -16.21 3.45
C LYS A 86 -1.50 -15.34 4.48
N PRO A 87 -2.69 -14.82 4.17
CA PRO A 87 -3.46 -14.03 5.12
C PRO A 87 -3.83 -14.87 6.35
N ALA A 88 -3.90 -14.23 7.50
CA ALA A 88 -4.46 -14.83 8.69
C ALA A 88 -5.94 -15.17 8.45
N ALA A 89 -6.43 -16.23 9.11
CA ALA A 89 -7.79 -16.76 8.88
C ALA A 89 -8.90 -15.72 9.15
N ASP A 90 -8.66 -14.77 10.05
CA ASP A 90 -9.55 -13.66 10.39
C ASP A 90 -9.46 -12.47 9.40
N LYS A 91 -8.49 -12.49 8.48
CA LYS A 91 -8.17 -11.41 7.52
C LYS A 91 -8.29 -11.83 6.05
N LEU A 92 -9.07 -12.88 5.77
CA LEU A 92 -9.24 -13.42 4.42
C LEU A 92 -10.02 -12.50 3.47
N LYS A 93 -10.83 -11.57 4.00
CA LYS A 93 -11.67 -10.68 3.19
C LYS A 93 -11.80 -9.30 3.81
N VAL A 94 -11.87 -8.29 2.93
CA VAL A 94 -12.31 -6.95 3.32
C VAL A 94 -13.83 -7.00 3.51
N GLN A 95 -14.32 -6.56 4.67
CA GLN A 95 -15.76 -6.58 4.94
C GLN A 95 -16.50 -5.51 4.15
N CYS A 96 -17.70 -5.89 3.71
CA CYS A 96 -18.60 -4.98 3.04
C CYS A 96 -19.14 -3.88 3.93
N GLY A 97 -19.27 -2.68 3.37
CA GLY A 97 -19.65 -1.48 4.12
C GLY A 97 -18.57 -0.98 5.08
N GLY A 98 -17.43 -1.67 5.17
CA GLY A 98 -16.29 -1.23 5.97
C GLY A 98 -15.55 -0.04 5.34
N PRO A 99 -14.81 0.75 6.13
CA PRO A 99 -14.09 1.93 5.63
C PRO A 99 -13.05 1.59 4.56
N LEU A 100 -12.40 0.41 4.64
CA LEU A 100 -11.46 -0.06 3.62
C LEU A 100 -12.14 -0.33 2.27
N CYS A 101 -13.33 -0.91 2.29
CA CYS A 101 -14.15 -1.11 1.09
C CYS A 101 -14.61 0.24 0.52
N ALA A 102 -15.02 1.18 1.37
CA ALA A 102 -15.48 2.50 0.93
C ALA A 102 -14.37 3.36 0.31
N ALA A 103 -13.12 3.18 0.76
CA ALA A 103 -11.96 3.88 0.21
C ALA A 103 -11.60 3.44 -1.22
N MET A 104 -12.01 2.24 -1.62
CA MET A 104 -11.83 1.74 -2.98
C MET A 104 -12.79 2.51 -3.90
N ARG A 105 -12.28 3.48 -4.66
CA ARG A 105 -13.05 4.31 -5.62
C ARG A 105 -13.69 3.52 -6.78
N TRP A 106 -13.55 2.19 -6.81
CA TRP A 106 -14.16 1.34 -7.83
C TRP A 106 -15.61 0.99 -7.42
N PRO A 107 -16.66 1.48 -8.12
CA PRO A 107 -18.01 1.54 -7.54
C PRO A 107 -18.78 0.22 -7.36
N ALA A 108 -18.18 -0.95 -7.58
CA ALA A 108 -18.97 -2.18 -7.69
C ALA A 108 -18.27 -3.50 -7.37
N MET A 109 -17.03 -3.55 -6.88
CA MET A 109 -16.36 -4.87 -6.74
C MET A 109 -16.19 -5.37 -5.30
N CYS A 110 -15.97 -4.49 -4.32
CA CYS A 110 -15.80 -4.96 -2.95
C CYS A 110 -17.09 -5.56 -2.37
N CYS A 111 -18.28 -5.17 -2.86
CA CYS A 111 -19.57 -5.60 -2.29
C CYS A 111 -20.65 -6.08 -3.23
N ASN A 112 -20.39 -6.12 -4.54
CA ASN A 112 -21.40 -6.58 -5.50
C ASN A 112 -21.27 -8.09 -5.80
N ALA A 113 -20.51 -8.82 -4.99
CA ALA A 113 -20.37 -10.28 -5.04
C ALA A 113 -21.61 -11.05 -4.52
N GLN A 114 -22.77 -10.40 -4.41
CA GLN A 114 -24.06 -11.06 -4.16
C GLN A 114 -24.84 -11.33 -5.47
N ARG A 115 -24.34 -10.91 -6.65
CA ARG A 115 -25.06 -11.11 -7.93
C ARG A 115 -24.30 -11.89 -9.00
N HIS A 116 -23.05 -12.25 -8.78
CA HIS A 116 -22.33 -13.16 -9.68
C HIS A 116 -21.89 -14.36 -8.87
N THR A 117 -22.64 -15.45 -9.02
CA THR A 117 -22.14 -16.80 -8.76
C THR A 117 -20.79 -16.93 -9.45
N TRP A 118 -19.74 -17.20 -8.66
CA TRP A 118 -18.55 -17.84 -9.19
C TRP A 118 -18.96 -19.27 -9.53
N ASP A 119 -19.55 -19.46 -10.70
CA ASP A 119 -19.59 -20.79 -11.32
C ASP A 119 -18.20 -21.11 -11.91
N PRO A 120 -17.81 -22.39 -11.91
CA PRO A 120 -16.46 -22.85 -12.22
C PRO A 120 -15.95 -22.46 -13.61
#